data_AF-A0A968JB44-F1
#
_entry.id   AF-A0A968JB44-F1
#
_cell.length_a   1.000
_cell.length_b   1.000
_cell.length_c   1.000
_cell.angle_alpha   90.00
_cell.angle_beta   90.00
_cell.angle_gamma   90.00
#
_symmetry.space_group_name_H-M   'P 1'
#
loop_
_entity.id
_entity.type
_entity.pdbx_description
1 polymer ?
#
loop_
_entity_poly.entity_id
_entity_poly.type
_entity_poly.pdbx_seq_one_letter_code
_entity_poly.pdbx_strand_id
1 'polypeptide(L)' 'MLIREAKLSGSIEQFARLDEAIRTAQCVRNRCIRHWMEQRGVGKNDLQKL' A
#
# COMPACT_ATOMS: atom_id res chain seq x y z
N MET A 1 -12.86 26.48 -9.13
CA MET A 1 -11.85 25.55 -8.57
C MET A 1 -11.03 25.01 -9.74
N LEU A 2 -9.75 25.36 -9.82
CA LEU A 2 -8.85 24.83 -10.86
C LEU A 2 -8.30 23.50 -10.38
N ILE A 3 -8.78 22.39 -10.93
CA ILE A 3 -8.20 21.06 -10.70
C ILE A 3 -7.13 20.84 -11.76
N ARG A 4 -5.88 20.66 -11.33
CA ARG A 4 -4.78 20.25 -12.19
C ARG A 4 -4.65 18.74 -12.09
N GLU A 5 -5.24 18.02 -13.04
CA GLU A 5 -5.03 16.59 -13.18
C GLU A 5 -3.75 16.34 -13.98
N ALA A 6 -2.73 15.78 -13.33
CA ALA A 6 -1.60 15.18 -14.02
C ALA A 6 -1.86 13.67 -14.08
N LYS A 7 -2.14 13.15 -15.28
CA LYS A 7 -2.22 11.71 -15.51
C LYS A 7 -0.82 11.17 -15.76
N LEU A 8 -0.46 10.11 -15.05
CA LEU A 8 0.78 9.39 -15.31
C LEU A 8 0.71 8.83 -16.74
N SER A 9 1.67 9.18 -17.58
CA SER A 9 1.87 8.52 -18.88
C SER A 9 2.98 7.49 -18.75
N GLY A 10 2.72 6.29 -19.23
CA GLY A 10 3.66 5.18 -19.21
C GLY A 10 3.29 4.14 -20.24
N SER A 11 4.20 3.22 -20.52
CA SER A 11 3.90 2.04 -21.32
C SER A 11 3.05 1.05 -20.53
N ILE A 12 2.41 0.10 -21.23
CA ILE A 12 1.64 -0.97 -20.60
C ILE A 12 2.52 -1.77 -19.62
N GLU A 13 3.79 -2.02 -19.97
CA GLU A 13 4.74 -2.72 -19.11
C GLU A 13 5.02 -1.95 -17.82
N GLN A 14 5.18 -0.63 -17.90
CA GLN A 14 5.40 0.22 -16.71
C GLN A 14 4.19 0.18 -15.77
N PHE A 15 2.97 0.25 -16.31
CA PHE A 15 1.76 0.11 -15.51
C PHE A 15 1.63 -1.28 -14.88
N ALA A 16 1.96 -2.35 -15.61
CA ALA A 16 1.94 -3.70 -15.07
C ALA A 16 2.88 -3.88 -13.88
N ARG A 17 4.10 -3.32 -13.94
CA ARG A 17 5.05 -3.32 -12.82
C ARG A 17 4.53 -2.52 -11.62
N LEU A 18 3.87 -1.39 -11.86
CA LEU A 18 3.25 -0.60 -10.80
C LEU A 18 2.11 -1.36 -10.13
N ASP A 19 1.26 -2.04 -10.89
CA ASP A 19 0.18 -2.86 -10.34
C ASP A 19 0.72 -4.00 -9.47
N GLU A 20 1.79 -4.65 -9.90
CA GLU A 20 2.47 -5.69 -9.10
C GLU A 20 3.03 -5.12 -7.78
N ALA A 21 3.68 -3.96 -7.84
CA ALA A 21 4.18 -3.27 -6.66
C ALA A 21 3.05 -2.86 -5.70
N ILE A 22 1.94 -2.33 -6.23
CA ILE A 22 0.75 -1.96 -5.44
C ILE A 22 0.16 -3.19 -4.76
N ARG A 23 -0.02 -4.30 -5.49
CA ARG A 23 -0.54 -5.56 -4.93
C ARG A 23 0.34 -6.09 -3.81
N THR A 24 1.66 -6.00 -3.98
CA THR A 24 2.64 -6.41 -2.97
C THR A 24 2.53 -5.56 -1.71
N ALA A 25 2.50 -4.23 -1.86
CA ALA A 25 2.32 -3.30 -0.75
C ALA A 25 0.98 -3.50 -0.02
N GLN A 26 -0.10 -3.77 -0.77
CA GLN A 26 -1.41 -4.09 -0.20
C GLN A 26 -1.39 -5.38 0.63
N CYS A 27 -0.67 -6.41 0.20
CA CYS A 27 -0.52 -7.65 0.97
C CYS A 27 0.12 -7.37 2.34
N VAL A 28 1.23 -6.64 2.36
CA VAL A 28 1.94 -6.23 3.59
C VAL A 28 1.01 -5.41 4.47
N ARG A 29 0.37 -4.38 3.92
CA ARG A 29 -0.58 -3.52 4.64
C ARG A 29 -1.72 -4.33 5.26
N ASN A 30 -2.32 -5.25 4.51
CA ASN A 30 -3.44 -6.06 4.99
C ASN A 30 -3.01 -6.99 6.14
N ARG A 31 -1.77 -7.51 6.11
CA ARG A 31 -1.19 -8.26 7.24
C ARG A 31 -1.04 -7.38 8.48
N CYS A 32 -0.50 -6.18 8.35
CA CYS A 32 -0.34 -5.25 9.47
C CYS A 32 -1.69 -4.84 10.07
N ILE A 33 -2.68 -4.54 9.23
CA ILE A 33 -4.04 -4.19 9.68
C ILE A 33 -4.66 -5.36 10.45
N ARG A 34 -4.58 -6.58 9.91
CA ARG A 34 -5.13 -7.77 10.57
C ARG A 34 -4.47 -8.01 11.94
N HIS A 35 -3.15 -7.92 12.00
CA HIS A 35 -2.42 -8.03 13.27
C HIS A 35 -2.84 -6.97 14.29
N TRP A 36 -3.04 -5.72 13.85
CA TRP A 36 -3.53 -4.64 14.69
C TRP A 36 -4.95 -4.87 15.21
N MET A 37 -5.83 -5.44 14.39
CA MET A 37 -7.21 -5.76 14.78
C MET A 37 -7.29 -6.94 15.75
N GLU A 38 -6.42 -7.94 15.60
CA GLU A 38 -6.43 -9.17 16.40
C GLU A 38 -5.83 -8.98 17.79
N GLN A 39 -4.97 -7.98 18.01
CA GLN A 39 -4.20 -7.82 19.26
C GLN A 39 -4.52 -6.49 19.97
N ARG A 40 -4.76 -6.54 21.29
CA ARG A 40 -4.94 -5.34 22.11
C ARG A 40 -3.59 -4.73 22.48
N GLY A 41 -3.44 -3.41 22.30
CA GLY A 41 -2.26 -2.65 22.69
C GLY A 41 -1.14 -2.57 21.65
N VAL A 42 -1.37 -3.04 20.42
CA VAL A 42 -0.39 -2.93 19.32
C VAL A 42 -0.17 -1.46 18.94
N GLY A 43 1.06 -1.01 19.13
CA GLY A 43 1.50 0.33 18.74
C GLY A 43 2.11 0.36 17.34
N LYS A 44 2.46 1.57 16.87
CA LYS A 44 3.05 1.79 15.53
C LYS A 44 4.36 1.02 15.33
N ASN A 45 5.18 0.90 16.37
CA ASN A 45 6.50 0.26 16.31
C ASN A 45 6.41 -1.26 16.28
N ASP A 46 5.32 -1.85 16.75
CA ASP A 46 5.14 -3.30 16.74
C ASP A 46 4.82 -3.80 15.32
N LEU A 47 4.17 -2.97 14.50
CA LEU A 47 3.93 -3.25 13.09
C LEU A 47 5.21 -3.25 12.23
N GLN A 48 6.30 -2.65 12.72
CA GLN A 48 7.59 -2.62 12.03
C GLN A 48 8.40 -3.92 12.24
N LYS A 49 7.99 -4.78 13.19
CA LYS A 49 8.64 -6.05 13.50
C LYS A 49 8.06 -7.24 12.72
N LEU A 50 6.97 -7.04 11.98
CA LEU A 50 6.28 -8.04 11.14
C LEU A 50 6.96 -8.21 9.79
#